data_AF-A0A7C1IXI8-F1
#
_entry.id   AF-A0A7C1IXI8-F1
#
_cell.length_a   1.000
_cell.length_b   1.000
_cell.length_c   1.000
_cell.angle_alpha   90.00
_cell.angle_beta   90.00
_cell.angle_gamma   90.00
#
_symmetry.space_group_name_H-M   'P 1'
#
loop_
_entity.id
_entity.type
_entity.pdbx_description
1 polymer ?
#
loop_
_entity_poly.entity_id
_entity_poly.type
_entity_poly.pdbx_seq_one_letter_code
_entity_poly.pdbx_strand_id
1 'polypeptide(L)'
;MNDWLIAVLIGLAIGLLLGIKIARDSHRKQPVLGGILAQVFHYLACASMTTMLPFIITGIVVGLSFFKLFGTAVLFLAFTAIFLLVDVLLERMAATPTAAR
;
A
#
# COMPACT_ATOMS: atom_id res chain seq x y z
N MET A 1 19.92 -16.59 4.33
CA MET A 1 19.17 -15.43 3.79
C MET A 1 19.44 -14.23 4.68
N ASN A 2 19.49 -13.01 4.13
CA ASN A 2 19.71 -11.77 4.91
C ASN A 2 18.49 -11.50 5.82
N ASP A 3 18.69 -11.22 7.11
CA ASP A 3 17.62 -10.99 8.10
C ASP A 3 16.67 -9.86 7.68
N TRP A 4 17.21 -8.84 7.01
CA TRP A 4 16.41 -7.76 6.44
C TRP A 4 15.43 -8.28 5.38
N LEU A 5 15.88 -9.18 4.51
CA LEU A 5 15.04 -9.76 3.47
C LEU A 5 13.94 -10.65 4.08
N ILE A 6 14.27 -11.40 5.14
CA ILE A 6 13.28 -12.23 5.86
C ILE A 6 12.17 -11.33 6.43
N ALA A 7 12.54 -10.24 7.11
CA ALA A 7 11.57 -9.30 7.66
C ALA A 7 10.70 -8.65 6.58
N VAL A 8 11.28 -8.26 5.44
CA VAL A 8 10.56 -7.69 4.30
C VAL A 8 9.57 -8.70 3.71
N LEU A 9 9.98 -9.95 3.51
CA LEU A 9 9.12 -10.99 2.93
C LEU A 9 7.93 -11.32 3.84
N ILE A 10 8.16 -11.46 5.14
CA ILE A 10 7.09 -11.69 6.12
C ILE A 10 6.16 -10.47 6.18
N GLY A 11 6.75 -9.27 6.21
CA GLY A 11 6.03 -8.01 6.16
C GLY A 11 5.08 -7.94 4.96
N LEU A 12 5.62 -8.18 3.76
CA LEU A 12 4.87 -8.15 2.51
C LEU A 12 3.79 -9.23 2.45
N ALA A 13 4.09 -10.45 2.92
CA ALA A 13 3.10 -11.54 2.93
C ALA A 13 1.89 -11.19 3.80
N ILE A 14 2.13 -10.74 5.03
CA ILE A 14 1.05 -10.37 5.96
C ILE A 14 0.36 -9.08 5.49
N GLY A 15 1.14 -8.07 5.09
CA GLY A 15 0.64 -6.80 4.60
C GLY A 15 -0.20 -6.94 3.33
N LEU A 16 0.15 -7.83 2.41
CA LEU A 16 -0.66 -8.07 1.23
C LEU A 16 -2.03 -8.68 1.60
N LEU A 17 -2.05 -9.68 2.49
CA LEU A 17 -3.29 -10.32 2.93
C LEU A 17 -4.21 -9.33 3.66
N LEU A 18 -3.66 -8.54 4.59
CA LEU A 18 -4.41 -7.52 5.32
C LEU A 18 -4.83 -6.36 4.42
N GLY A 19 -3.93 -5.91 3.55
CA GLY A 19 -4.16 -4.85 2.58
C GLY A 19 -5.28 -5.16 1.62
N ILE A 20 -5.35 -6.39 1.08
CA ILE A 20 -6.47 -6.83 0.22
C ILE A 20 -7.79 -6.78 0.99
N LYS A 21 -7.80 -7.24 2.25
CA LYS A 21 -9.01 -7.20 3.08
C LYS A 21 -9.45 -5.76 3.35
N ILE A 22 -8.52 -4.88 3.69
CA ILE A 22 -8.77 -3.46 3.97
C ILE A 22 -9.23 -2.74 2.70
N ALA A 23 -8.60 -2.99 1.56
CA ALA A 23 -9.00 -2.40 0.28
C ALA A 23 -10.42 -2.84 -0.13
N ARG A 24 -10.78 -4.11 0.08
CA ARG A 24 -12.15 -4.61 -0.14
C ARG A 24 -13.17 -3.93 0.77
N ASP A 25 -12.86 -3.78 2.06
CA ASP A 25 -13.75 -3.12 3.01
C ASP A 25 -13.89 -1.62 2.70
N SER A 26 -12.79 -0.96 2.37
CA SER A 26 -12.76 0.43 1.91
C SER A 26 -13.61 0.61 0.65
N HIS A 27 -13.43 -0.24 -0.37
CA HIS A 27 -14.20 -0.16 -1.61
C HIS A 27 -15.71 -0.39 -1.41
N ARG A 28 -16.11 -1.20 -0.41
CA ARG A 28 -17.53 -1.38 -0.06
C ARG A 28 -18.14 -0.14 0.60
N LYS A 29 -17.34 0.63 1.34
CA LYS A 29 -17.78 1.87 2.01
C LYS A 29 -17.76 3.06 1.06
N GLN A 30 -16.70 3.18 0.27
CA GLN A 30 -16.46 4.23 -0.72
C GLN A 30 -15.88 3.59 -1.98
N PRO A 31 -16.69 3.36 -3.02
CA PRO A 31 -16.22 2.74 -4.24
C PRO A 31 -15.26 3.66 -4.98
N VAL A 32 -14.18 3.07 -5.52
CA VAL A 32 -13.19 3.73 -6.36
C VAL A 32 -13.79 3.91 -7.76
N LEU A 33 -13.82 5.14 -8.27
CA LEU A 33 -14.53 5.51 -9.50
C LEU A 33 -13.61 5.61 -10.74
N GLY A 34 -12.29 5.45 -10.57
CA GLY A 34 -11.28 5.55 -11.63
C GLY A 34 -11.05 4.29 -12.47
N GLY A 35 -11.98 3.32 -12.44
CA GLY A 35 -11.87 2.06 -13.17
C GLY A 35 -10.86 1.06 -12.58
N ILE A 36 -10.50 0.03 -13.36
CA ILE A 36 -9.69 -1.12 -12.90
C ILE A 36 -8.29 -0.68 -12.45
N LEU A 37 -7.65 0.25 -13.18
CA LEU A 37 -6.30 0.72 -12.83
C LEU A 37 -6.29 1.47 -11.50
N ALA A 38 -7.23 2.39 -11.26
CA ALA A 38 -7.36 3.08 -9.98
C ALA A 38 -7.56 2.07 -8.84
N GLN A 39 -8.47 1.11 -9.03
CA GLN A 39 -8.70 0.05 -8.05
C GLN A 39 -7.42 -0.75 -7.73
N VAL A 40 -6.59 -1.09 -8.71
CA VAL A 40 -5.31 -1.77 -8.47
C VAL A 40 -4.37 -0.90 -7.64
N PHE A 41 -4.24 0.40 -7.96
CA PHE A 41 -3.40 1.32 -7.20
C PHE A 41 -3.89 1.53 -5.76
N HIS A 42 -5.20 1.60 -5.55
CA HIS A 42 -5.78 1.63 -4.20
C HIS A 42 -5.43 0.36 -3.40
N TYR A 43 -5.50 -0.82 -4.03
CA TYR A 43 -5.12 -2.07 -3.37
C TYR A 43 -3.63 -2.12 -3.04
N LEU A 44 -2.77 -1.65 -3.94
CA LEU A 44 -1.34 -1.55 -3.70
C LEU A 44 -1.03 -0.57 -2.56
N ALA A 45 -1.70 0.58 -2.52
CA ALA A 45 -1.58 1.53 -1.41
C ALA A 45 -1.95 0.89 -0.07
N CYS A 46 -3.09 0.20 0.00
CA CYS A 46 -3.53 -0.51 1.20
C CYS A 46 -2.53 -1.59 1.63
N ALA A 47 -1.99 -2.36 0.69
CA ALA A 47 -0.99 -3.39 0.97
C ALA A 47 0.34 -2.80 1.47
N SER A 48 0.84 -1.74 0.85
CA SER A 48 2.08 -1.08 1.28
C SER A 48 1.95 -0.47 2.67
N MET A 49 0.84 0.22 2.94
CA MET A 49 0.59 0.83 4.25
C MET A 49 0.56 -0.23 5.35
N THR A 50 -0.16 -1.32 5.11
CA THR A 50 -0.36 -2.39 6.11
C THR A 50 0.85 -3.27 6.30
N THR A 51 1.79 -3.29 5.34
CA THR A 51 3.08 -3.99 5.42
C THR A 51 4.00 -3.40 6.49
N MET A 52 3.89 -2.11 6.79
CA MET A 52 4.79 -1.42 7.73
C MET A 52 4.84 -2.10 9.10
N LEU A 53 3.67 -2.38 9.70
CA LEU A 53 3.62 -2.89 11.07
C LEU A 53 4.16 -4.33 11.18
N PRO A 54 3.74 -5.30 10.34
CA PRO A 54 4.31 -6.65 10.36
C PRO A 54 5.82 -6.67 10.02
N PHE A 55 6.29 -5.80 9.13
CA PHE A 55 7.72 -5.63 8.86
C PHE A 55 8.47 -5.13 10.10
N ILE A 56 7.97 -4.09 10.78
CA ILE A 56 8.60 -3.53 11.99
C ILE A 56 8.67 -4.60 13.08
N ILE A 57 7.57 -5.31 13.34
CA ILE A 57 7.51 -6.37 14.35
C ILE A 57 8.53 -7.46 14.02
N THR A 58 8.52 -7.98 12.80
CA THR A 58 9.44 -9.04 12.37
C THR A 58 10.89 -8.56 12.43
N GLY A 59 11.14 -7.33 11.99
CA GLY A 59 12.45 -6.70 12.00
C GLY A 59 13.02 -6.52 13.41
N ILE A 60 12.19 -6.19 14.40
CA ILE A 60 12.58 -6.15 15.82
C ILE A 60 12.95 -7.55 16.30
N VAL A 61 12.15 -8.58 15.97
CA VAL A 61 12.39 -9.98 16.37
C VAL A 61 13.72 -10.52 15.82
N VAL A 62 14.06 -10.19 14.56
CA VAL A 62 15.33 -10.61 13.94
C VAL A 62 16.51 -9.65 14.22
N GLY A 63 16.32 -8.64 15.08
CA GLY A 63 17.40 -7.76 15.54
C GLY A 63 17.87 -6.70 14.54
N LEU A 64 17.00 -6.21 13.65
CA LEU A 64 17.35 -5.11 12.74
C LEU A 64 17.59 -3.81 13.50
N SER A 65 18.57 -3.03 13.03
CA SER A 65 18.84 -1.70 13.57
C SER A 65 17.71 -0.71 13.30
N PHE A 66 17.57 0.28 14.17
CA PHE A 66 16.55 1.33 14.07
C PHE A 66 16.53 2.00 12.69
N PHE A 67 17.69 2.36 12.13
CA PHE A 67 17.78 3.00 10.82
C PHE A 67 17.25 2.11 9.68
N LYS A 68 17.46 0.79 9.74
CA LYS A 68 16.89 -0.14 8.75
C LYS A 68 15.38 -0.23 8.88
N LEU A 69 14.87 -0.32 10.12
CA LEU A 69 13.44 -0.36 10.40
C LEU A 69 12.76 0.94 9.92
N PHE A 70 13.25 2.08 10.39
CA PHE A 70 12.72 3.40 10.07
C PHE A 70 12.81 3.70 8.58
N GLY A 71 13.99 3.49 7.96
CA GLY A 71 14.19 3.76 6.54
C GLY A 71 13.28 2.93 5.64
N THR A 72 13.12 1.63 5.94
CA THR A 72 12.24 0.75 5.16
C THR A 72 10.76 1.08 5.40
N ALA A 73 10.37 1.45 6.63
CA ALA A 73 9.01 1.87 6.94
C ALA A 73 8.64 3.17 6.19
N VAL A 74 9.53 4.17 6.19
CA VAL A 74 9.36 5.40 5.41
C VAL A 74 9.24 5.09 3.91
N LEU A 75 10.00 4.11 3.39
CA LEU A 75 9.88 3.69 2.00
C LEU A 75 8.49 3.10 1.68
N PHE A 76 7.94 2.25 2.56
CA PHE A 76 6.57 1.74 2.38
C PHE A 76 5.53 2.85 2.43
N LEU A 77 5.72 3.86 3.28
CA LEU A 77 4.86 5.04 3.33
C LEU A 77 4.95 5.87 2.05
N ALA A 78 6.17 6.06 1.52
CA ALA A 78 6.39 6.74 0.26
C ALA A 78 5.70 6.01 -0.91
N PHE A 79 5.81 4.68 -0.98
CA PHE A 79 5.07 3.88 -1.96
C PHE A 79 3.56 4.03 -1.81
N THR A 80 3.05 4.01 -0.58
CA THR A 80 1.63 4.25 -0.30
C THR A 80 1.19 5.60 -0.85
N ALA A 81 1.95 6.67 -0.57
CA ALA A 81 1.64 8.01 -1.07
C ALA A 81 1.66 8.08 -2.60
N ILE A 82 2.66 7.46 -3.24
CA ILE A 82 2.75 7.39 -4.71
C ILE A 82 1.52 6.67 -5.29
N PHE A 83 1.15 5.52 -4.74
CA PHE A 83 0.01 4.74 -5.23
C PHE A 83 -1.31 5.50 -5.07
N LEU A 84 -1.53 6.18 -3.94
CA LEU A 84 -2.71 7.03 -3.75
C LEU A 84 -2.72 8.24 -4.68
N LEU A 85 -1.57 8.85 -4.97
CA LEU A 85 -1.49 9.93 -5.95
C LEU A 85 -1.89 9.47 -7.35
N VAL A 86 -1.43 8.28 -7.76
CA VAL A 86 -1.82 7.70 -9.06
C VAL A 86 -3.30 7.34 -9.08
N ASP A 87 -3.81 6.73 -8.02
CA ASP A 87 -5.24 6.41 -7.87
C ASP A 87 -6.11 7.66 -8.05
N VAL A 88 -5.85 8.72 -7.28
CA VAL A 88 -6.60 9.99 -7.37
C VAL A 88 -6.46 10.63 -8.76
N LEU A 89 -5.28 10.54 -9.38
CA LEU A 89 -5.09 11.06 -10.74
C LEU A 89 -5.98 10.33 -11.74
N LEU A 90 -6.06 9.00 -11.65
CA LEU A 90 -6.92 8.17 -12.50
C LEU A 90 -8.40 8.44 -12.25
N GLU A 91 -8.82 8.60 -10.99
CA GLU A 91 -10.20 8.98 -10.66
C GLU A 91 -10.57 10.33 -11.27
N ARG A 92 -9.69 11.34 -11.19
CA ARG A 92 -9.91 12.66 -11.79
C ARG A 92 -9.99 12.61 -13.31
N MET A 93 -9.13 11.82 -13.96
CA MET A 93 -9.18 11.62 -15.40
C MET A 93 -10.50 10.96 -15.84
N ALA A 94 -10.97 9.96 -15.09
CA ALA A 94 -12.25 9.31 -15.35
C ALA A 94 -13.47 10.22 -15.08
N ALA A 95 -13.36 11.14 -14.11
CA ALA A 95 -14.40 12.10 -13.77
C ALA A 95 -14.47 13.32 -14.72
N THR A 96 -13.54 13.47 -15.67
CA THR A 96 -13.56 14.60 -16.60
C THR A 96 -14.77 14.45 -17.54
N PRO A 97 -15.75 15.37 -17.50
CA PRO A 97 -17.01 15.17 -18.19
C PRO A 97 -16.83 15.29 -19.69
N THR A 98 -17.34 14.29 -20.40
CA THR A 98 -17.93 14.51 -21.72
C THR A 98 -19.27 15.26 -21.49
N ALA A 99 -19.21 16.48 -20.95
CA ALA A 99 -20.36 17.38 -20.78
C ALA A 99 -20.18 18.64 -21.64
N ALA A 100 -19.76 18.42 -22.88
CA ALA A 100 -19.90 19.35 -23.97
C ALA A 100 -20.60 18.60 -25.11
N ARG A 101 -21.91 18.37 -24.97
CA ARG A 101 -22.84 18.07 -26.06
C ARG A 101 -24.26 18.36 -25.64
#